data_AF-A0A536NCK0-F1
#
_entry.id   AF-A0A536NCK0-F1
#
_cell.length_a   1.000
_cell.length_b   1.000
_cell.length_c   1.000
_cell.angle_alpha   90.00
_cell.angle_beta   90.00
_cell.angle_gamma   90.00
#
_symmetry.space_group_name_H-M   'P 1'
#
loop_
_entity.id
_entity.type
_entity.pdbx_description
1 polymer ?
#
loop_
_entity_poly.entity_id
_entity_poly.type
_entity_poly.pdbx_seq_one_letter_code
_entity_poly.pdbx_strand_id
1 'polypeptide(L)'
;MGPAVDGSPHDAGRPRRARGVGRRRLSGYKRVSGDAIEYEVFARKTRVEPLHQVGSVVAPDAALAMAYARATYDEERWCEMAIVRKEDVIHLWSPGQA
;
A
#
# COMPACT_ATOMS: atom_id res chain seq x y z
N MET A 1 -64.54 40.55 1.45
CA MET A 1 -64.24 39.50 0.46
C MET A 1 -63.90 38.24 1.24
N GLY A 2 -64.80 37.24 1.21
CA GLY A 2 -64.64 35.96 1.88
C GLY A 2 -63.67 35.01 1.16
N PRO A 3 -63.76 33.70 1.42
CA PRO A 3 -62.90 33.01 2.37
C PRO A 3 -61.79 32.19 1.69
N ALA A 4 -60.81 31.78 2.50
CA ALA A 4 -59.80 30.80 2.11
C ALA A 4 -60.49 29.48 1.74
N VAL A 5 -60.16 28.98 0.55
CA VAL A 5 -60.60 27.69 0.01
C VAL A 5 -59.68 26.58 0.51
N ASP A 6 -60.28 25.48 0.95
CA ASP A 6 -59.63 24.21 1.25
C ASP A 6 -59.03 23.56 -0.01
N GLY A 7 -57.89 22.89 0.16
CA GLY A 7 -57.27 22.08 -0.89
C GLY A 7 -56.07 21.28 -0.38
N SER A 8 -56.32 20.08 0.13
CA SER A 8 -55.40 18.94 -0.05
C SER A 8 -55.72 18.26 -1.39
N PRO A 9 -54.91 17.36 -1.99
CA PRO A 9 -53.60 16.82 -1.58
C PRO A 9 -52.57 16.89 -2.74
N HIS A 10 -51.31 16.46 -2.54
CA HIS A 10 -50.63 15.51 -3.45
C HIS A 10 -49.23 15.18 -2.94
N ASP A 11 -49.07 13.89 -2.67
CA ASP A 11 -47.83 13.16 -2.56
C ASP A 11 -46.98 13.32 -3.83
N ALA A 12 -45.75 13.81 -3.67
CA ALA A 12 -44.65 13.59 -4.60
C ALA A 12 -43.33 13.66 -3.83
N GLY A 13 -43.21 12.82 -2.81
CA GLY A 13 -41.91 12.53 -2.21
C GLY A 13 -41.04 11.76 -3.20
N ARG A 14 -40.18 12.44 -3.97
CA ARG A 14 -39.03 11.79 -4.62
C ARG A 14 -37.78 12.68 -4.63
N PRO A 15 -36.63 12.15 -4.17
CA PRO A 15 -35.48 12.96 -3.79
C PRO A 15 -34.68 13.42 -4.99
N ARG A 16 -34.25 14.68 -4.96
CA ARG A 16 -33.08 15.12 -5.74
C ARG A 16 -31.83 14.53 -5.07
N ARG A 17 -31.45 13.33 -5.50
CA ARG A 17 -30.14 12.74 -5.21
C ARG A 17 -29.06 13.69 -5.73
N ALA A 18 -28.45 14.45 -4.83
CA ALA A 18 -27.10 14.94 -5.06
C ALA A 18 -26.22 13.70 -5.27
N ARG A 19 -25.66 13.55 -6.48
CA ARG A 19 -24.54 12.66 -6.73
C ARG A 19 -23.34 13.22 -5.98
N GLY A 20 -23.27 12.99 -4.68
CA GLY A 20 -22.00 12.88 -4.01
C GLY A 20 -21.32 11.66 -4.60
N VAL A 21 -20.29 11.89 -5.41
CA VAL A 21 -19.32 10.86 -5.79
C VAL A 21 -18.76 10.35 -4.47
N GLY A 22 -19.36 9.27 -3.97
CA GLY A 22 -18.86 8.55 -2.83
C GLY A 22 -17.43 8.21 -3.19
N ARG A 23 -16.49 8.87 -2.51
CA ARG A 23 -15.11 8.42 -2.44
C ARG A 23 -15.21 6.94 -2.17
N ARG A 24 -14.98 6.14 -3.22
CA ARG A 24 -14.91 4.69 -3.14
C ARG A 24 -13.84 4.47 -2.10
N ARG A 25 -14.27 4.24 -0.86
CA ARG A 25 -13.34 3.90 0.21
C ARG A 25 -12.61 2.72 -0.36
N LEU A 26 -11.32 2.90 -0.61
CA LEU A 26 -10.34 1.85 -0.76
C LEU A 26 -10.28 1.15 0.61
N SER A 27 -11.41 0.52 0.98
CA SER A 27 -11.70 -0.17 2.22
C SER A 27 -11.23 -1.59 2.03
N GLY A 28 -9.91 -1.74 1.94
CA GLY A 28 -9.27 -3.03 1.70
C GLY A 28 -7.79 -3.07 2.10
N TYR A 29 -7.10 -1.92 2.18
CA TYR A 29 -5.82 -1.90 2.89
C TYR A 29 -6.12 -1.82 4.39
N LYS A 30 -6.13 -2.97 5.06
CA LYS A 30 -5.94 -3.00 6.51
C LYS A 30 -4.60 -2.31 6.74
N ARG A 31 -4.59 -1.07 7.24
CA ARG A 31 -3.34 -0.49 7.74
C ARG A 31 -2.83 -1.50 8.75
N VAL A 32 -1.66 -2.06 8.49
CA VAL A 32 -0.93 -2.93 9.42
C VAL A 32 -0.48 -2.08 10.60
N SER A 33 -1.43 -1.62 11.40
CA SER A 33 -1.22 -1.17 12.76
C SER A 33 -1.16 -2.43 13.60
N GLY A 34 0.05 -2.96 13.74
CA GLY A 34 0.38 -4.13 14.54
C GLY A 34 1.89 -4.14 14.66
N ASP A 35 2.56 -4.80 13.72
CA ASP A 35 4.01 -4.80 13.62
C ASP A 35 4.39 -4.79 12.14
N ALA A 36 4.65 -3.60 11.60
CA ALA A 36 5.17 -3.46 10.24
C ALA A 36 6.68 -3.68 10.29
N ILE A 37 7.15 -4.79 9.72
CA ILE A 37 8.56 -5.16 9.68
C ILE A 37 9.17 -4.58 8.39
N GLU A 38 10.29 -3.90 8.52
CA GLU A 38 11.07 -3.41 7.39
C GLU A 38 12.05 -4.50 6.93
N TYR A 39 12.05 -4.76 5.64
CA TYR A 39 12.93 -5.72 4.98
C TYR A 39 13.80 -5.01 3.96
N GLU A 40 15.09 -5.26 4.00
CA GLU A 40 16.03 -4.88 2.97
C GLU A 40 15.97 -5.89 1.83
N VAL A 41 15.91 -5.39 0.60
CA VAL A 41 15.85 -6.18 -0.63
C VAL A 41 17.19 -6.10 -1.32
N PHE A 42 17.70 -7.27 -1.66
CA PHE A 42 18.97 -7.46 -2.34
C PHE A 42 18.74 -8.19 -3.65
N ALA A 43 19.35 -7.73 -4.74
CA ALA A 43 19.25 -8.39 -6.03
C ALA A 43 20.52 -8.24 -6.87
N ARG A 44 20.68 -9.13 -7.85
CA ARG A 44 21.76 -9.08 -8.85
C ARG A 44 21.29 -9.57 -10.20
N LYS A 45 21.82 -8.97 -11.27
CA LYS A 45 21.40 -9.28 -12.65
C LYS A 45 22.17 -10.48 -13.20
N THR A 46 23.44 -10.60 -12.85
CA THR A 46 24.30 -11.71 -13.27
C THR A 46 24.91 -12.44 -12.07
N ARG A 47 25.25 -13.73 -12.24
CA ARG A 47 25.88 -14.54 -11.17
C ARG A 47 27.28 -14.07 -10.79
N VAL A 48 27.91 -13.30 -11.68
CA VAL A 48 29.27 -12.78 -11.52
C VAL A 48 29.27 -11.47 -10.72
N GLU A 49 28.14 -10.78 -10.67
CA GLU A 49 27.98 -9.55 -9.90
C GLU A 49 27.79 -9.84 -8.41
N PRO A 50 28.30 -8.94 -7.54
CA PRO A 50 27.93 -8.91 -6.14
C PRO A 50 26.42 -8.76 -5.97
N LEU A 51 25.93 -9.23 -4.83
CA LEU A 51 24.54 -8.99 -4.44
C LEU A 51 24.41 -7.55 -3.94
N HIS A 52 23.60 -6.73 -4.60
CA HIS A 52 23.44 -5.31 -4.27
C HIS A 52 22.13 -5.06 -3.53
N GLN A 53 22.14 -4.16 -2.55
CA GLN A 53 20.92 -3.65 -1.93
C GLN A 53 20.19 -2.78 -2.98
N VAL A 54 18.98 -3.18 -3.35
CA VAL A 54 18.17 -2.48 -4.37
C VAL A 54 17.07 -1.62 -3.76
N GLY A 55 16.74 -1.85 -2.49
CA GLY A 55 15.85 -1.00 -1.72
C GLY A 55 15.25 -1.74 -0.53
N SER A 56 14.09 -1.29 -0.08
CA SER A 56 13.44 -1.78 1.15
C SER A 56 11.94 -1.94 0.96
N VAL A 57 11.34 -2.95 1.59
CA VAL A 57 9.88 -3.17 1.62
C VAL A 57 9.38 -3.31 3.04
N VAL A 58 8.16 -2.85 3.29
CA VAL A 58 7.52 -2.94 4.61
C VAL A 58 6.36 -3.91 4.53
N ALA A 59 6.36 -4.91 5.40
CA ALA A 59 5.37 -5.97 5.41
C ALA A 59 5.14 -6.53 6.83
N PRO A 60 3.97 -7.11 7.13
CA PRO A 60 3.71 -7.74 8.42
C PRO A 60 4.45 -9.07 8.60
N ASP A 61 4.85 -9.71 7.50
CA ASP A 61 5.55 -10.99 7.50
C ASP A 61 6.43 -11.16 6.25
N ALA A 62 7.30 -12.17 6.27
CA ALA A 62 8.23 -12.44 5.18
C ALA A 62 7.54 -12.90 3.89
N ALA A 63 6.39 -13.57 3.98
CA ALA A 63 5.68 -14.06 2.78
C ALA A 63 5.11 -12.89 1.99
N LEU A 64 4.52 -11.91 2.68
CA LEU A 64 4.03 -10.69 2.07
C LEU A 64 5.18 -9.79 1.62
N ALA A 65 6.28 -9.73 2.38
CA ALA A 65 7.50 -9.03 1.96
C ALA A 65 8.04 -9.57 0.63
N MET A 66 8.11 -10.90 0.46
CA MET A 66 8.53 -11.53 -0.80
C MET A 66 7.60 -11.17 -1.95
N ALA A 67 6.28 -11.20 -1.72
CA ALA A 67 5.31 -10.83 -2.73
C ALA A 67 5.47 -9.36 -3.16
N TYR A 68 5.67 -8.45 -2.19
CA TYR A 68 5.88 -7.02 -2.45
C TYR A 68 7.20 -6.75 -3.16
N ALA A 69 8.29 -7.37 -2.73
CA ALA A 69 9.59 -7.25 -3.40
C ALA A 69 9.50 -7.73 -4.85
N ARG A 70 8.89 -8.90 -5.08
CA ARG A 70 8.71 -9.43 -6.43
C ARG A 70 7.84 -8.52 -7.30
N ALA A 71 6.74 -7.98 -6.78
CA ALA A 71 5.86 -7.09 -7.54
C ALA A 71 6.45 -5.69 -7.76
N THR A 72 7.41 -5.27 -6.93
CA THR A 72 8.03 -3.93 -7.02
C THR A 72 9.26 -3.96 -7.93
N TYR A 73 10.00 -5.07 -7.93
CA TYR A 73 11.26 -5.21 -8.64
C TYR A 73 11.19 -6.26 -9.77
N ASP A 74 10.03 -6.57 -10.34
CA ASP A 74 9.93 -7.53 -11.47
C ASP A 74 10.39 -6.97 -12.82
N GLU A 75 10.66 -5.66 -12.91
CA GLU A 75 10.98 -4.97 -14.16
C GLU A 75 12.31 -5.42 -14.79
N GLU A 76 13.24 -5.97 -14.00
CA GLU A 76 14.50 -6.47 -14.51
C GLU A 76 14.62 -8.01 -14.45
N ARG A 77 15.45 -8.57 -15.34
CA ARG A 77 15.81 -10.00 -15.33
C ARG A 77 16.80 -10.30 -14.21
N TRP A 78 16.36 -10.23 -12.96
CA TRP A 78 17.16 -10.62 -11.81
C TRP A 78 17.47 -12.11 -11.86
N CYS A 79 18.74 -12.47 -11.73
CA CYS A 79 19.14 -13.87 -11.62
C CYS A 79 19.00 -14.39 -10.18
N GLU A 80 18.99 -13.48 -9.20
CA GLU A 80 18.80 -13.77 -7.79
C GLU A 80 18.24 -12.55 -7.07
N MET A 81 17.32 -12.81 -6.13
CA MET A 81 16.71 -11.80 -5.27
C MET A 81 16.54 -12.41 -3.87
N ALA A 82 16.93 -11.65 -2.84
CA ALA A 82 16.85 -12.03 -1.44
C ALA A 82 16.27 -10.88 -0.62
N ILE A 83 15.62 -11.22 0.49
CA ILE A 83 15.13 -10.26 1.47
C ILE A 83 15.70 -10.60 2.85
N VAL A 84 16.02 -9.59 3.64
CA VAL A 84 16.52 -9.72 5.01
C VAL A 84 15.77 -8.72 5.87
N ARG A 85 15.39 -9.05 7.10
CA ARG A 85 14.81 -8.05 7.99
C ARG A 85 15.87 -7.00 8.31
N LYS A 86 15.48 -5.74 8.36
CA LYS A 86 16.41 -4.66 8.67
C LYS A 86 17.05 -4.81 10.06
N GLU A 87 16.31 -5.38 11.02
CA GLU A 87 16.80 -5.67 12.37
C GLU A 87 17.90 -6.74 12.41
N ASP A 88 17.96 -7.63 11.41
CA ASP A 88 18.95 -8.70 11.33
C ASP A 88 20.26 -8.25 10.66
N VAL A 89 20.29 -7.03 10.09
CA VAL A 89 21.48 -6.48 9.42
C VAL A 89 22.41 -5.87 10.45
N ILE A 90 23.52 -6.56 10.72
CA ILE A 90 24.58 -6.08 11.63
C ILE A 90 25.65 -5.35 10.83
N HIS A 91 25.72 -4.03 10.98
CA HIS A 91 26.76 -3.22 10.35
C HIS A 91 28.06 -3.25 11.16
N LEU A 92 29.15 -3.71 10.55
CA LEU A 92 30.49 -3.70 11.17
C LEU A 92 31.18 -2.33 11.04
N TRP A 93 30.88 -1.59 9.98
CA TRP A 93 31.40 -0.24 9.74
C TRP A 93 30.26 0.66 9.30
N SER A 94 30.11 1.81 9.94
CA SER A 94 29.21 2.86 9.46
C SER A 94 29.88 3.67 8.35
N PRO A 95 29.14 4.13 7.33
CA PRO A 95 29.68 5.05 6.34
C PRO A 95 30.17 6.31 7.07
N GLY A 96 31.49 6.46 7.21
CA GLY A 96 32.12 7.60 7.88
C GLY A 96 33.19 7.28 8.94
N GLN A 97 33.44 6.01 9.30
CA GLN A 97 34.62 5.66 10.12
C GLN A 97 35.81 5.34 9.21
N ALA A 98 36.67 6.34 9.01
CA ALA A 98 38.03 6.20 8.48
C ALA A 98 39.02 6.14 9.64
#